data_AF-A0A7S3XPI7-F1
#
_entry.id   AF-A0A7S3XPI7-F1
#
_cell.length_a   1.000
_cell.length_b   1.000
_cell.length_c   1.000
_cell.angle_alpha   90.00
_cell.angle_beta   90.00
_cell.angle_gamma   90.00
#
_symmetry.space_group_name_H-M   'P 1'
#
loop_
_entity.id
_entity.type
_entity.pdbx_description
1 polymer ?
#
loop_
_entity_poly.entity_id
_entity_poly.type
_entity_poly.pdbx_seq_one_letter_code
_entity_poly.pdbx_strand_id
1 'polypeptide(L)'
;AVFLHKVKKDPAAAESVYQAAAAAHPGHASVLCKWAGFLKHVKGDPRGAEAIFLQAIEANPDHAESLGNYAVLLHGELEDHDKAERYYKRAVEADGDNVNNLSNYGLFLAEVRKDVKGAEELYVKAMELDPNHSNSIYNYGVLLDNDVRDKQRAEALYRRCLEIHPRHGYALYNLAVLVEEQAGSDRTRVQEAKLLYGRALEACPGDALALADFGRYLAAHERKYDEAEQYLRKALNNDPNCTAALFQLGKLTHKIKQNSAKAKMYFEKVVL
;
A
#
# COMPACT_ATOMS: atom_id res chain seq x y z
N ALA A 1 15.50 -20.55 -8.03
CA ALA A 1 14.45 -20.40 -7.01
C ALA A 1 13.38 -19.38 -7.42
N VAL A 2 13.72 -18.10 -7.67
CA VAL A 2 12.74 -17.04 -8.00
C VAL A 2 11.75 -17.41 -9.11
N PHE A 3 12.25 -17.94 -10.22
CA PHE A 3 11.40 -18.41 -11.33
C PHE A 3 10.41 -19.50 -10.92
N LEU A 4 10.78 -20.40 -10.00
CA LEU A 4 9.94 -21.52 -9.59
C LEU A 4 8.70 -21.04 -8.82
N HIS A 5 8.87 -20.15 -7.84
CA HIS A 5 7.72 -19.67 -7.09
C HIS A 5 6.97 -18.51 -7.76
N LYS A 6 7.65 -17.61 -8.51
CA LYS A 6 6.99 -16.49 -9.18
C LYS A 6 6.31 -16.88 -10.49
N VAL A 7 6.91 -17.79 -11.27
CA VAL A 7 6.40 -18.16 -12.61
C VAL A 7 5.75 -19.53 -12.61
N LYS A 8 6.41 -20.54 -12.05
CA LYS A 8 5.86 -21.91 -12.01
C LYS A 8 4.87 -22.15 -10.87
N LYS A 9 4.70 -21.18 -9.95
CA LYS A 9 3.87 -21.29 -8.73
C LYS A 9 4.18 -22.55 -7.92
N ASP A 10 5.45 -22.94 -7.89
CA ASP A 10 5.95 -24.11 -7.16
C ASP A 10 6.84 -23.65 -5.99
N PRO A 11 6.25 -23.37 -4.82
CA PRO A 11 6.98 -22.90 -3.65
C PRO A 11 7.87 -23.99 -3.04
N ALA A 12 7.47 -25.26 -3.12
CA ALA A 12 8.25 -26.37 -2.57
C ALA A 12 9.57 -26.55 -3.33
N ALA A 13 9.53 -26.56 -4.66
CA ALA A 13 10.75 -26.64 -5.45
C ALA A 13 11.61 -25.37 -5.30
N ALA A 14 11.00 -24.19 -5.14
CA ALA A 14 11.75 -22.97 -4.87
C ALA A 14 12.50 -23.03 -3.54
N GLU A 15 11.87 -23.56 -2.50
CA GLU A 15 12.46 -23.73 -1.17
C GLU A 15 13.65 -24.69 -1.20
N SER A 16 13.52 -25.85 -1.83
CA SER A 16 14.65 -26.79 -1.99
C SER A 16 15.83 -26.15 -2.72
N VAL A 17 15.58 -25.31 -3.73
CA VAL A 17 16.66 -24.59 -4.43
C VAL A 17 17.30 -23.51 -3.54
N TYR A 18 16.53 -22.80 -2.71
CA TYR A 18 17.11 -21.86 -1.76
C TYR A 18 17.97 -22.57 -0.70
N GLN A 19 17.50 -23.68 -0.15
CA GLN A 19 18.26 -24.50 0.80
C GLN A 19 19.56 -25.01 0.19
N ALA A 20 19.51 -25.56 -1.03
CA ALA A 20 20.70 -26.03 -1.73
C ALA A 20 21.69 -24.88 -2.03
N ALA A 21 21.19 -23.71 -2.46
CA ALA A 21 22.02 -22.55 -2.75
C ALA A 21 22.68 -21.99 -1.47
N ALA A 22 21.93 -21.92 -0.36
CA ALA A 22 22.47 -21.51 0.93
C ALA A 22 23.49 -22.52 1.47
N ALA A 23 23.29 -23.82 1.26
CA ALA A 23 24.26 -24.85 1.65
C ALA A 23 25.55 -24.80 0.82
N ALA A 24 25.44 -24.53 -0.49
CA ALA A 24 26.60 -24.39 -1.38
C ALA A 24 27.38 -23.08 -1.12
N HIS A 25 26.69 -22.01 -0.72
CA HIS A 25 27.26 -20.69 -0.50
C HIS A 25 26.72 -20.03 0.77
N PRO A 26 27.08 -20.53 1.96
CA PRO A 26 26.51 -20.09 3.24
C PRO A 26 26.85 -18.64 3.60
N GLY A 27 27.87 -18.04 2.97
CA GLY A 27 28.24 -16.63 3.15
C GLY A 27 27.69 -15.68 2.09
N HIS A 28 26.84 -16.13 1.16
CA HIS A 28 26.37 -15.27 0.07
C HIS A 28 25.13 -14.47 0.47
N ALA A 29 25.34 -13.30 1.06
CA ALA A 29 24.28 -12.45 1.62
C ALA A 29 23.11 -12.18 0.68
N SER A 30 23.33 -11.99 -0.63
CA SER A 30 22.23 -11.80 -1.60
C SER A 30 21.35 -13.04 -1.79
N VAL A 31 21.92 -14.25 -1.68
CA VAL A 31 21.12 -15.50 -1.76
C VAL A 31 20.28 -15.67 -0.50
N LEU A 32 20.89 -15.43 0.67
CA LEU A 32 20.19 -15.46 1.96
C LEU A 32 19.09 -14.39 2.02
N CYS A 33 19.36 -13.17 1.57
CA CYS A 33 18.37 -12.09 1.47
C CYS A 33 17.14 -12.52 0.65
N LYS A 34 17.36 -13.10 -0.53
CA LYS A 34 16.28 -13.58 -1.41
C LYS A 34 15.51 -14.75 -0.79
N TRP A 35 16.20 -15.63 -0.07
CA TRP A 35 15.55 -16.73 0.64
C TRP A 35 14.68 -16.23 1.81
N ALA A 36 15.19 -15.30 2.62
CA ALA A 36 14.44 -14.68 3.70
C ALA A 36 13.17 -13.98 3.17
N GLY A 37 13.29 -13.24 2.06
CA GLY A 37 12.14 -12.65 1.38
C GLY A 37 11.12 -13.69 0.89
N PHE A 38 11.57 -14.86 0.41
CA PHE A 38 10.69 -15.97 0.06
C PHE A 38 9.96 -16.54 1.29
N LEU A 39 10.66 -16.76 2.41
CA LEU A 39 10.05 -17.25 3.65
C LEU A 39 8.97 -16.29 4.15
N LYS A 40 9.25 -14.97 4.14
CA LYS A 40 8.28 -13.94 4.49
C LYS A 40 7.06 -13.97 3.56
N HIS A 41 7.26 -13.74 2.27
CA HIS A 41 6.16 -13.41 1.35
C HIS A 41 5.43 -14.62 0.77
N VAL A 42 6.07 -15.79 0.71
CA VAL A 42 5.49 -16.99 0.07
C VAL A 42 5.10 -18.03 1.11
N LYS A 43 5.91 -18.21 2.15
CA LYS A 43 5.64 -19.20 3.20
C LYS A 43 4.85 -18.62 4.38
N GLY A 44 4.83 -17.29 4.52
CA GLY A 44 4.21 -16.63 5.67
C GLY A 44 4.94 -16.96 6.98
N ASP A 45 6.26 -17.16 6.90
CA ASP A 45 7.11 -17.52 8.05
C ASP A 45 8.05 -16.35 8.41
N PRO A 46 7.57 -15.35 9.16
CA PRO A 46 8.37 -14.18 9.53
C PRO A 46 9.51 -14.55 10.50
N ARG A 47 9.35 -15.59 11.33
CA ARG A 47 10.40 -16.02 12.27
C ARG A 47 11.53 -16.76 11.56
N GLY A 48 11.20 -17.63 10.61
CA GLY A 48 12.19 -18.23 9.73
C GLY A 48 12.90 -17.18 8.87
N ALA A 49 12.15 -16.22 8.32
CA ALA A 49 12.73 -15.10 7.58
C ALA A 49 13.72 -14.28 8.43
N GLU A 50 13.38 -13.97 9.69
CA GLU A 50 14.26 -13.27 10.62
C GLU A 50 15.59 -14.01 10.82
N ALA A 51 15.56 -15.33 11.04
CA ALA A 51 16.76 -16.13 11.21
C ALA A 51 17.69 -16.06 9.97
N ILE A 52 17.11 -16.16 8.76
CA ILE A 52 17.88 -16.09 7.51
C ILE A 52 18.38 -14.67 7.23
N PHE A 53 17.64 -13.62 7.57
CA PHE A 53 18.13 -12.24 7.47
C PHE A 53 19.33 -12.00 8.38
N LEU A 54 19.30 -12.50 9.62
CA LEU A 54 20.43 -12.38 10.54
C LEU A 54 21.67 -13.11 10.01
N GLN A 55 21.52 -14.29 9.41
CA GLN A 55 22.63 -14.97 8.72
C GLN A 55 23.16 -14.15 7.53
N ALA A 56 22.27 -13.53 6.75
CA ALA A 56 22.69 -12.67 5.63
C ALA A 56 23.51 -11.46 6.12
N ILE A 57 23.12 -10.87 7.25
CA ILE A 57 23.80 -9.73 7.88
C ILE A 57 25.12 -10.17 8.53
N GLU A 58 25.19 -11.37 9.12
CA GLU A 58 26.44 -11.92 9.64
C GLU A 58 27.44 -12.18 8.50
N ALA A 59 26.96 -12.71 7.38
CA ALA A 59 27.78 -12.97 6.20
C ALA A 59 28.31 -11.69 5.53
N ASN A 60 27.50 -10.63 5.51
CA ASN A 60 27.93 -9.30 5.08
C ASN A 60 27.19 -8.20 5.88
N PRO A 61 27.84 -7.61 6.89
CA PRO A 61 27.24 -6.60 7.77
C PRO A 61 26.75 -5.33 7.08
N ASP A 62 27.29 -5.03 5.89
CA ASP A 62 27.01 -3.83 5.10
C ASP A 62 26.23 -4.15 3.81
N HIS A 63 25.60 -5.33 3.74
CA HIS A 63 24.72 -5.65 2.62
C HIS A 63 23.40 -4.86 2.72
N ALA A 64 23.35 -3.69 2.09
CA ALA A 64 22.25 -2.73 2.19
C ALA A 64 20.86 -3.34 1.91
N GLU A 65 20.74 -4.23 0.92
CA GLU A 65 19.47 -4.90 0.60
C GLU A 65 19.00 -5.81 1.75
N SER A 66 19.90 -6.54 2.40
CA SER A 66 19.56 -7.37 3.56
C SER A 66 19.15 -6.53 4.76
N LEU A 67 19.88 -5.45 5.03
CA LEU A 67 19.60 -4.53 6.14
C LEU A 67 18.21 -3.89 5.97
N GLY A 68 17.92 -3.36 4.78
CA GLY A 68 16.64 -2.72 4.47
C GLY A 68 15.48 -3.70 4.47
N ASN A 69 15.63 -4.88 3.88
CA ASN A 69 14.57 -5.90 3.88
C ASN A 69 14.31 -6.47 5.29
N TYR A 70 15.35 -6.60 6.12
CA TYR A 70 15.16 -6.98 7.52
C TYR A 70 14.45 -5.88 8.32
N ALA A 71 14.77 -4.61 8.09
CA ALA A 71 14.04 -3.49 8.67
C ALA A 71 12.55 -3.51 8.29
N VAL A 72 12.23 -3.83 7.03
CA VAL A 72 10.83 -4.00 6.56
C VAL A 72 10.13 -5.18 7.24
N LEU A 73 10.82 -6.27 7.55
CA LEU A 73 10.27 -7.38 8.34
C LEU A 73 9.99 -6.95 9.79
N LEU A 74 10.93 -6.25 10.42
CA LEU A 74 10.79 -5.74 11.79
C LEU A 74 9.65 -4.73 11.91
N HIS A 75 9.53 -3.84 10.92
CA HIS A 75 8.49 -2.83 10.85
C HIS A 75 7.08 -3.44 10.74
N GLY A 76 6.87 -4.35 9.77
CA GLY A 76 5.52 -4.76 9.38
C GLY A 76 5.02 -6.08 9.97
N GLU A 77 5.89 -7.00 10.37
CA GLU A 77 5.47 -8.35 10.85
C GLU A 77 5.84 -8.61 12.31
N LEU A 78 6.97 -8.07 12.75
CA LEU A 78 7.48 -8.29 14.11
C LEU A 78 7.24 -7.10 15.04
N GLU A 79 6.78 -5.98 14.48
CA GLU A 79 6.43 -4.72 15.17
C GLU A 79 7.53 -4.17 16.11
N ASP A 80 8.80 -4.50 15.86
CA ASP A 80 9.94 -3.96 16.60
C ASP A 80 10.46 -2.70 15.90
N HIS A 81 9.75 -1.59 16.13
CA HIS A 81 9.99 -0.32 15.45
C HIS A 81 11.35 0.31 15.78
N ASP A 82 11.82 0.16 17.01
CA ASP A 82 13.12 0.71 17.41
C ASP A 82 14.28 -0.03 16.74
N LYS A 83 14.18 -1.36 16.62
CA LYS A 83 15.16 -2.14 15.87
C LYS A 83 15.03 -1.90 14.37
N ALA A 84 13.80 -1.78 13.84
CA ALA A 84 13.56 -1.46 12.43
C ALA A 84 14.28 -0.16 12.03
N GLU A 85 14.14 0.91 12.82
CA GLU A 85 14.80 2.18 12.53
C GLU A 85 16.33 2.08 12.51
N ARG A 86 16.92 1.31 13.45
CA ARG A 86 18.38 1.08 13.44
C ARG A 86 18.84 0.41 12.16
N TYR A 87 18.09 -0.59 11.68
CA TYR A 87 18.43 -1.29 10.44
C TYR A 87 18.16 -0.46 9.20
N TYR A 88 17.13 0.39 9.18
CA TYR A 88 16.94 1.35 8.10
C TYR A 88 18.10 2.34 7.99
N LYS A 89 18.54 2.93 9.12
CA LYS A 89 19.70 3.83 9.15
C LYS A 89 20.96 3.14 8.63
N ARG A 90 21.24 1.93 9.12
CA ARG A 90 22.37 1.12 8.62
C ARG A 90 22.26 0.80 7.13
N ALA A 91 21.06 0.54 6.62
CA ALA A 91 20.86 0.24 5.20
C ALA A 91 21.18 1.45 4.32
N VAL A 92 20.82 2.66 4.77
CA VAL A 92 21.14 3.93 4.08
C VAL A 92 22.61 4.31 4.25
N GLU A 93 23.24 4.00 5.39
CA GLU A 93 24.68 4.18 5.59
C GLU A 93 25.50 3.26 4.68
N ALA A 94 25.07 2.01 4.51
CA ALA A 94 25.72 1.02 3.66
C ALA A 94 25.59 1.34 2.15
N ASP A 95 24.43 1.83 1.73
CA ASP A 95 24.19 2.30 0.36
C ASP A 95 23.16 3.43 0.38
N GLY A 96 23.68 4.66 0.36
CA GLY A 96 22.86 5.87 0.40
C GLY A 96 22.03 6.09 -0.86
N ASP A 97 22.33 5.39 -1.96
CA ASP A 97 21.67 5.58 -3.26
C ASP A 97 20.68 4.46 -3.58
N ASN A 98 20.48 3.53 -2.64
CA ASN A 98 19.48 2.48 -2.78
C ASN A 98 18.06 3.05 -2.65
N VAL A 99 17.44 3.32 -3.79
CA VAL A 99 16.10 3.90 -3.91
C VAL A 99 15.03 3.11 -3.12
N ASN A 100 15.11 1.78 -3.11
CA ASN A 100 14.16 0.95 -2.35
C ASN A 100 14.30 1.18 -0.83
N ASN A 101 15.53 1.23 -0.33
CA ASN A 101 15.79 1.46 1.09
C ASN A 101 15.38 2.88 1.51
N LEU A 102 15.70 3.89 0.70
CA LEU A 102 15.25 5.27 0.92
C LEU A 102 13.72 5.36 0.97
N SER A 103 13.04 4.74 -0.01
CA SER A 103 11.58 4.73 -0.07
C SER A 103 10.94 4.01 1.12
N ASN A 104 11.48 2.86 1.53
CA ASN A 104 10.95 2.09 2.65
C ASN A 104 11.22 2.79 3.99
N TYR A 105 12.38 3.44 4.14
CA TYR A 105 12.68 4.21 5.34
C TYR A 105 11.82 5.47 5.43
N GLY A 106 11.60 6.16 4.31
CA GLY A 106 10.67 7.29 4.24
C GLY A 106 9.25 6.91 4.66
N LEU A 107 8.77 5.74 4.22
CA LEU A 107 7.47 5.21 4.64
C LEU A 107 7.43 4.98 6.15
N PHE A 108 8.45 4.32 6.72
CA PHE A 108 8.55 4.11 8.15
C PHE A 108 8.55 5.41 8.95
N LEU A 109 9.32 6.42 8.51
CA LEU A 109 9.35 7.73 9.19
C LEU A 109 7.98 8.40 9.18
N ALA A 110 7.29 8.37 8.05
CA ALA A 110 5.95 8.95 7.91
C ALA A 110 4.92 8.22 8.78
N GLU A 111 4.85 6.89 8.69
CA GLU A 111 3.78 6.11 9.30
C GLU A 111 3.98 5.88 10.80
N VAL A 112 5.21 5.56 11.22
CA VAL A 112 5.51 5.14 12.59
C VAL A 112 6.05 6.29 13.44
N ARG A 113 7.04 7.01 12.92
CA ARG A 113 7.69 8.09 13.68
C ARG A 113 6.97 9.43 13.56
N LYS A 114 6.06 9.56 12.60
CA LYS A 114 5.40 10.83 12.25
C LYS A 114 6.41 11.94 11.92
N ASP A 115 7.59 11.55 11.42
CA ASP A 115 8.62 12.46 10.97
C ASP A 115 8.41 12.78 9.49
N VAL A 116 7.49 13.71 9.25
CA VAL A 116 7.10 14.16 7.90
C VAL A 116 8.28 14.75 7.16
N LYS A 117 9.14 15.50 7.85
CA LYS A 117 10.28 16.18 7.21
C LYS A 117 11.35 15.17 6.79
N GLY A 118 11.72 14.25 7.68
CA GLY A 118 12.66 13.18 7.35
C GLY A 118 12.16 12.28 6.23
N ALA A 119 10.85 11.96 6.23
CA ALA A 119 10.23 11.21 5.14
C ALA A 119 10.30 11.94 3.80
N GLU A 120 9.99 13.24 3.77
CA GLU A 120 10.06 14.07 2.55
C GLU A 120 11.50 14.14 2.01
N GLU A 121 12.50 14.34 2.86
CA GLU A 121 13.92 14.35 2.45
C GLU A 121 14.33 13.03 1.77
N LEU A 122 13.90 11.88 2.31
CA LEU A 122 14.19 10.57 1.73
C LEU A 122 13.46 10.33 0.41
N TYR A 123 12.20 10.75 0.29
CA TYR A 123 11.45 10.60 -0.95
C TYR A 123 11.98 11.48 -2.07
N VAL A 124 12.35 12.73 -1.76
CA VAL A 124 12.97 13.64 -2.73
C VAL A 124 14.28 13.02 -3.23
N LYS A 125 15.15 12.55 -2.33
CA LYS A 125 16.40 11.87 -2.71
C LYS A 125 16.13 10.64 -3.59
N ALA A 126 15.17 9.80 -3.21
CA ALA A 126 14.81 8.61 -3.98
C ALA A 126 14.36 8.96 -5.42
N MET A 127 13.59 10.04 -5.58
CA MET A 127 13.11 10.50 -6.89
C MET A 127 14.17 11.22 -7.73
N GLU A 128 15.19 11.81 -7.11
CA GLU A 128 16.37 12.34 -7.82
C GLU A 128 17.22 11.21 -8.40
N LEU A 129 17.36 10.10 -7.66
CA LEU A 129 18.13 8.93 -8.06
C LEU A 129 17.41 8.08 -9.11
N ASP A 130 16.10 7.83 -8.93
CA ASP A 130 15.25 7.17 -9.90
C ASP A 130 13.92 7.94 -10.08
N PRO A 131 13.85 8.77 -11.13
CA PRO A 131 12.64 9.50 -11.49
C PRO A 131 11.43 8.62 -11.83
N ASN A 132 11.60 7.32 -12.04
CA ASN A 132 10.51 6.40 -12.40
C ASN A 132 10.18 5.40 -11.29
N HIS A 133 10.75 5.57 -10.09
CA HIS A 133 10.46 4.70 -8.97
C HIS A 133 9.04 4.92 -8.41
N SER A 134 8.09 4.14 -8.93
CA SER A 134 6.66 4.34 -8.70
C SER A 134 6.24 4.31 -7.23
N ASN A 135 6.88 3.46 -6.41
CA ASN A 135 6.55 3.37 -4.98
C ASN A 135 6.92 4.66 -4.23
N SER A 136 8.09 5.26 -4.53
CA SER A 136 8.48 6.53 -3.91
C SER A 136 7.59 7.67 -4.35
N ILE A 137 7.28 7.74 -5.63
CA ILE A 137 6.38 8.77 -6.20
C ILE A 137 5.00 8.67 -5.55
N TYR A 138 4.43 7.48 -5.48
CA TYR A 138 3.12 7.25 -4.87
C TYR A 138 3.13 7.57 -3.37
N ASN A 139 4.06 6.99 -2.60
CA ASN A 139 4.11 7.20 -1.16
C ASN A 139 4.40 8.65 -0.79
N TYR A 140 5.18 9.36 -1.60
CA TYR A 140 5.37 10.80 -1.41
C TYR A 140 4.10 11.60 -1.71
N GLY A 141 3.35 11.22 -2.75
CA GLY A 141 2.02 11.75 -3.01
C GLY A 141 1.09 11.59 -1.79
N VAL A 142 1.10 10.41 -1.18
CA VAL A 142 0.32 10.13 0.05
C VAL A 142 0.75 11.02 1.21
N LEU A 143 2.06 11.17 1.45
CA LEU A 143 2.60 12.06 2.51
C LEU A 143 2.14 13.52 2.29
N LEU A 144 2.20 13.99 1.05
CA LEU A 144 1.79 15.36 0.72
C LEU A 144 0.29 15.58 0.92
N ASP A 145 -0.52 14.59 0.56
CA ASP A 145 -1.98 14.61 0.65
C ASP A 145 -2.47 14.59 2.11
N ASN A 146 -1.85 13.72 2.91
CA ASN A 146 -2.29 13.38 4.27
C ASN A 146 -1.63 14.21 5.36
N ASP A 147 -0.34 14.50 5.25
CA ASP A 147 0.41 15.11 6.36
C ASP A 147 0.80 16.56 6.05
N VAL A 148 1.28 16.85 4.83
CA VAL A 148 1.68 18.21 4.43
C VAL A 148 0.48 19.06 3.98
N ARG A 149 -0.60 18.42 3.52
CA ARG A 149 -1.80 19.05 2.94
C ARG A 149 -1.54 19.83 1.65
N ASP A 150 -0.51 19.46 0.90
CA ASP A 150 -0.24 20.01 -0.44
C ASP A 150 -0.93 19.15 -1.51
N LYS A 151 -2.22 19.44 -1.70
CA LYS A 151 -3.08 18.72 -2.64
C LYS A 151 -2.63 18.84 -4.10
N GLN A 152 -2.04 19.98 -4.48
CA GLN A 152 -1.62 20.22 -5.86
C GLN A 152 -0.42 19.33 -6.22
N ARG A 153 0.59 19.28 -5.34
CA ARG A 153 1.76 18.41 -5.55
C ARG A 153 1.38 16.93 -5.43
N ALA A 154 0.48 16.58 -4.50
CA ALA A 154 -0.03 15.22 -4.39
C ALA A 154 -0.71 14.74 -5.70
N GLU A 155 -1.58 15.58 -6.30
CA GLU A 155 -2.23 15.25 -7.58
C GLU A 155 -1.19 14.99 -8.69
N ALA A 156 -0.17 15.84 -8.79
CA ALA A 156 0.89 15.69 -9.78
C ALA A 156 1.67 14.38 -9.61
N LEU A 157 1.97 13.99 -8.37
CA LEU A 157 2.67 12.73 -8.07
C LEU A 157 1.79 11.52 -8.37
N TYR A 158 0.50 11.54 -8.01
CA TYR A 158 -0.40 10.45 -8.36
C TYR A 158 -0.53 10.29 -9.87
N ARG A 159 -0.67 11.38 -10.64
CA ARG A 159 -0.70 11.32 -12.11
C ARG A 159 0.59 10.75 -12.68
N ARG A 160 1.76 11.18 -12.19
CA ARG A 160 3.06 10.64 -12.62
C ARG A 160 3.21 9.15 -12.29
N CYS A 161 2.74 8.70 -11.13
CA CYS A 161 2.69 7.28 -10.79
C CYS A 161 1.86 6.50 -11.83
N LEU A 162 0.73 7.06 -12.28
CA LEU A 162 -0.15 6.43 -13.27
C LEU A 162 0.39 6.49 -14.71
N GLU A 163 1.29 7.42 -15.03
CA GLU A 163 2.03 7.42 -16.30
C GLU A 163 2.98 6.21 -16.37
N ILE A 164 3.64 5.88 -15.24
CA ILE A 164 4.58 4.76 -15.15
C ILE A 164 3.82 3.42 -15.01
N HIS A 165 2.77 3.39 -14.18
CA HIS A 165 1.96 2.22 -13.90
C HIS A 165 0.45 2.54 -14.05
N PRO A 166 -0.10 2.47 -15.28
CA PRO A 166 -1.49 2.86 -15.57
C PRO A 166 -2.59 2.08 -14.83
N ARG A 167 -2.25 0.93 -14.23
CA ARG A 167 -3.17 0.08 -13.45
C ARG A 167 -2.82 0.05 -11.95
N HIS A 168 -2.08 1.04 -11.44
CA HIS A 168 -1.78 1.14 -10.03
C HIS A 168 -3.04 1.49 -9.23
N GLY A 169 -3.67 0.48 -8.60
CA GLY A 169 -4.99 0.60 -7.96
C GLY A 169 -5.07 1.72 -6.91
N TYR A 170 -4.11 1.78 -5.98
CA TYR A 170 -4.14 2.79 -4.92
C TYR A 170 -3.95 4.22 -5.43
N ALA A 171 -3.04 4.46 -6.39
CA ALA A 171 -2.88 5.77 -7.02
C ALA A 171 -4.14 6.20 -7.81
N LEU A 172 -4.82 5.26 -8.49
CA LEU A 172 -6.10 5.54 -9.15
C LEU A 172 -7.17 5.95 -8.14
N TYR A 173 -7.29 5.22 -7.04
CA TYR A 173 -8.27 5.49 -5.99
C TYR A 173 -7.98 6.82 -5.28
N ASN A 174 -6.76 7.05 -4.80
CA ASN A 174 -6.41 8.30 -4.11
C ASN A 174 -6.56 9.52 -5.03
N LEU A 175 -6.20 9.40 -6.31
CA LEU A 175 -6.44 10.46 -7.29
C LEU A 175 -7.94 10.69 -7.50
N ALA A 176 -8.77 9.64 -7.55
CA ALA A 176 -10.22 9.78 -7.69
C ALA A 176 -10.82 10.58 -6.52
N VAL A 177 -10.44 10.21 -5.28
CA VAL A 177 -10.88 10.90 -4.06
C VAL A 177 -10.44 12.36 -4.08
N LEU A 178 -9.15 12.61 -4.34
CA LEU A 178 -8.58 13.96 -4.38
C LEU A 178 -9.24 14.85 -5.44
N VAL A 179 -9.43 14.33 -6.65
CA VAL A 179 -10.09 15.05 -7.75
C VAL A 179 -11.55 15.34 -7.41
N GLU A 180 -12.26 14.39 -6.80
CA GLU A 180 -13.65 14.60 -6.38
C GLU A 180 -13.76 15.69 -5.30
N GLU A 181 -12.89 15.66 -4.30
CA GLU A 181 -12.85 16.66 -3.22
C GLU A 181 -12.61 18.07 -3.78
N GLN A 182 -11.71 18.20 -4.76
CA GLN A 182 -11.38 19.47 -5.39
C GLN A 182 -12.36 19.90 -6.49
N ALA A 183 -13.25 19.01 -6.95
CA ALA A 183 -14.11 19.29 -8.10
C ALA A 183 -15.10 20.43 -7.84
N GLY A 184 -15.60 20.59 -6.60
CA GLY A 184 -16.63 21.57 -6.30
C GLY A 184 -17.86 21.42 -7.21
N SER A 185 -18.11 22.41 -8.08
CA SER A 185 -19.17 22.37 -9.10
C SER A 185 -18.67 22.09 -10.53
N ASP A 186 -17.38 21.84 -10.71
CA ASP A 186 -16.77 21.52 -12.00
C ASP A 186 -17.19 20.12 -12.46
N ARG A 187 -18.10 20.07 -13.43
CA ARG A 187 -18.60 18.82 -14.01
C ARG A 187 -17.51 17.98 -14.66
N THR A 188 -16.46 18.60 -15.19
CA THR A 188 -15.35 17.89 -15.84
C THR A 188 -14.57 17.09 -14.79
N ARG A 189 -14.19 17.75 -13.69
CA ARG A 189 -13.51 17.11 -12.56
C ARG A 189 -14.36 16.03 -11.89
N VAL A 190 -15.67 16.26 -11.72
CA VAL A 190 -16.60 15.24 -11.19
C VAL A 190 -16.61 13.99 -12.10
N GLN A 191 -16.69 14.16 -13.42
CA GLN A 191 -16.67 13.02 -14.35
C GLN A 191 -15.29 12.34 -14.43
N GLU A 192 -14.20 13.10 -14.29
CA GLU A 192 -12.86 12.53 -14.17
C GLU A 192 -12.75 11.61 -12.94
N ALA A 193 -13.21 12.07 -11.77
CA ALA A 193 -13.23 11.25 -10.56
C ALA A 193 -13.99 9.93 -10.77
N LYS A 194 -15.15 9.97 -11.45
CA LYS A 194 -15.90 8.76 -11.81
C LYS A 194 -15.07 7.77 -12.63
N LEU A 195 -14.38 8.25 -13.66
CA LEU A 195 -13.54 7.41 -14.51
C LEU A 195 -12.39 6.80 -13.71
N LEU A 196 -11.78 7.58 -12.81
CA LEU A 196 -10.70 7.12 -11.95
C LEU A 196 -11.17 6.03 -10.97
N TYR A 197 -12.33 6.21 -10.31
CA TYR A 197 -12.93 5.17 -9.49
C TYR A 197 -13.20 3.89 -10.28
N GLY A 198 -13.75 4.01 -11.51
CA GLY A 198 -13.97 2.86 -12.39
C GLY A 198 -12.69 2.10 -12.68
N ARG A 199 -11.61 2.81 -13.06
CA ARG A 199 -10.29 2.21 -13.30
C ARG A 199 -9.68 1.60 -12.02
N ALA A 200 -9.87 2.23 -10.87
CA ALA A 200 -9.41 1.69 -9.58
C ALA A 200 -10.08 0.34 -9.29
N LEU A 201 -11.39 0.25 -9.52
CA LEU A 201 -12.16 -1.00 -9.37
C LEU A 201 -11.83 -2.05 -10.42
N GLU A 202 -11.41 -1.67 -11.63
CA GLU A 202 -10.88 -2.62 -12.62
C GLU A 202 -9.52 -3.19 -12.19
N ALA A 203 -8.66 -2.37 -11.57
CA ALA A 203 -7.37 -2.81 -11.06
C ALA A 203 -7.51 -3.67 -9.80
N CYS A 204 -8.40 -3.29 -8.89
CA CYS A 204 -8.65 -3.94 -7.61
C CYS A 204 -10.16 -4.11 -7.36
N PRO A 205 -10.83 -5.10 -7.98
CA PRO A 205 -12.30 -5.28 -7.85
C PRO A 205 -12.77 -5.61 -6.43
N GLY A 206 -11.84 -6.06 -5.58
CA GLY A 206 -12.09 -6.48 -4.21
C GLY A 206 -11.99 -5.36 -3.17
N ASP A 207 -11.47 -4.18 -3.53
CA ASP A 207 -11.21 -3.10 -2.58
C ASP A 207 -12.52 -2.54 -2.00
N ALA A 208 -12.77 -2.81 -0.73
CA ALA A 208 -14.00 -2.42 -0.06
C ALA A 208 -14.14 -0.90 0.09
N LEU A 209 -13.05 -0.17 0.30
CA LEU A 209 -13.09 1.30 0.42
C LEU A 209 -13.38 1.94 -0.94
N ALA A 210 -12.72 1.49 -2.01
CA ALA A 210 -12.99 1.98 -3.36
C ALA A 210 -14.44 1.68 -3.79
N LEU A 211 -14.97 0.50 -3.46
CA LEU A 211 -16.38 0.16 -3.69
C LEU A 211 -17.32 1.06 -2.88
N ALA A 212 -16.98 1.34 -1.62
CA ALA A 212 -17.79 2.17 -0.75
C ALA A 212 -17.86 3.62 -1.24
N ASP A 213 -16.71 4.20 -1.60
CA ASP A 213 -16.63 5.57 -2.09
C ASP A 213 -17.23 5.74 -3.48
N PHE A 214 -17.09 4.74 -4.36
CA PHE A 214 -17.79 4.79 -5.64
C PHE A 214 -19.31 4.69 -5.46
N GLY A 215 -19.80 3.86 -4.53
CA GLY A 215 -21.20 3.83 -4.16
C GLY A 215 -21.69 5.18 -3.61
N ARG A 216 -20.90 5.82 -2.73
CA ARG A 216 -21.16 7.17 -2.24
C ARG A 216 -21.22 8.19 -3.38
N TYR A 217 -20.27 8.14 -4.31
CA TYR A 217 -20.21 9.00 -5.50
C TYR A 217 -21.50 8.89 -6.32
N LEU A 218 -21.94 7.66 -6.64
CA LEU A 218 -23.16 7.42 -7.42
C LEU A 218 -24.42 7.97 -6.75
N ALA A 219 -24.50 7.85 -5.41
CA ALA A 219 -25.62 8.40 -4.65
C ALA A 219 -25.60 9.93 -4.60
N ALA A 220 -24.42 10.54 -4.42
CA ALA A 220 -24.26 11.97 -4.21
C ALA A 220 -24.35 12.78 -5.52
N HIS A 221 -23.65 12.36 -6.56
CA HIS A 221 -23.51 13.12 -7.81
C HIS A 221 -24.49 12.69 -8.89
N GLU A 222 -24.86 11.40 -8.94
CA GLU A 222 -25.73 10.86 -10.00
C GLU A 222 -27.13 10.49 -9.52
N ARG A 223 -27.38 10.51 -8.20
CA ARG A 223 -28.65 10.08 -7.57
C ARG A 223 -29.07 8.65 -7.96
N LYS A 224 -28.10 7.81 -8.33
CA LYS A 224 -28.31 6.40 -8.70
C LYS A 224 -28.30 5.52 -7.46
N TYR A 225 -29.37 5.61 -6.68
CA TYR A 225 -29.44 4.99 -5.35
C TYR A 225 -29.39 3.45 -5.37
N ASP A 226 -30.02 2.80 -6.35
CA ASP A 226 -30.01 1.33 -6.44
C ASP A 226 -28.63 0.81 -6.85
N GLU A 227 -27.96 1.45 -7.80
CA GLU A 227 -26.58 1.12 -8.18
C GLU A 227 -25.63 1.36 -7.00
N ALA A 228 -25.76 2.50 -6.32
CA ALA A 228 -25.00 2.81 -5.11
C ALA A 228 -25.15 1.72 -4.05
N GLU A 229 -26.38 1.28 -3.75
CA GLU A 229 -26.60 0.19 -2.78
C GLU A 229 -25.91 -1.11 -3.20
N GLN A 230 -25.90 -1.46 -4.48
CA GLN A 230 -25.21 -2.66 -4.96
C GLN A 230 -23.71 -2.59 -4.68
N TYR A 231 -23.06 -1.46 -4.96
CA TYR A 231 -21.63 -1.25 -4.67
C TYR A 231 -21.34 -1.29 -3.17
N LEU A 232 -22.17 -0.62 -2.35
CA LEU A 232 -22.00 -0.64 -0.89
C LEU A 232 -22.20 -2.05 -0.30
N ARG A 233 -23.13 -2.84 -0.84
CA ARG A 233 -23.30 -4.25 -0.43
C ARG A 233 -22.12 -5.12 -0.86
N LYS A 234 -21.57 -4.89 -2.05
CA LYS A 234 -20.34 -5.56 -2.50
C LYS A 234 -19.16 -5.23 -1.58
N ALA A 235 -19.02 -3.96 -1.17
CA ALA A 235 -18.01 -3.57 -0.18
C ALA A 235 -18.14 -4.38 1.12
N LEU A 236 -19.36 -4.52 1.66
CA LEU A 236 -19.61 -5.33 2.86
C LEU A 236 -19.44 -6.84 2.68
N ASN A 237 -19.63 -7.34 1.46
CA ASN A 237 -19.34 -8.75 1.18
C ASN A 237 -17.84 -9.03 1.20
N ASN A 238 -17.02 -8.05 0.79
CA ASN A 238 -15.56 -8.17 0.77
C ASN A 238 -14.95 -7.87 2.15
N ASP A 239 -15.47 -6.86 2.84
CA ASP A 239 -15.14 -6.51 4.21
C ASP A 239 -16.42 -6.22 5.01
N PRO A 240 -16.91 -7.20 5.79
CA PRO A 240 -18.12 -7.05 6.61
C PRO A 240 -18.09 -5.88 7.62
N ASN A 241 -16.89 -5.39 7.95
CA ASN A 241 -16.67 -4.31 8.91
C ASN A 241 -16.33 -2.98 8.24
N CYS A 242 -16.46 -2.86 6.91
CA CYS A 242 -16.20 -1.61 6.19
C CYS A 242 -17.15 -0.50 6.68
N THR A 243 -16.64 0.35 7.58
CA THR A 243 -17.42 1.39 8.25
C THR A 243 -17.95 2.43 7.27
N ALA A 244 -17.18 2.77 6.24
CA ALA A 244 -17.61 3.65 5.16
C ALA A 244 -18.87 3.09 4.46
N ALA A 245 -18.87 1.80 4.11
CA ALA A 245 -20.01 1.17 3.46
C ALA A 245 -21.24 1.07 4.38
N LEU A 246 -21.05 0.66 5.63
CA LEU A 246 -22.12 0.62 6.65
C LEU A 246 -22.76 1.99 6.84
N PHE A 247 -21.94 3.04 6.98
CA PHE A 247 -22.42 4.40 7.18
C PHE A 247 -23.22 4.92 5.98
N GLN A 248 -22.74 4.71 4.75
CA GLN A 248 -23.48 5.12 3.56
C GLN A 248 -24.78 4.33 3.37
N LEU A 249 -24.79 3.03 3.68
CA LEU A 249 -26.02 2.22 3.65
C LEU A 249 -27.04 2.68 4.68
N GLY A 250 -26.60 3.04 5.90
CA GLY A 250 -27.45 3.63 6.93
C GLY A 250 -28.11 4.92 6.43
N LYS A 251 -27.32 5.84 5.85
CA LYS A 251 -27.83 7.10 5.27
C LYS A 251 -28.82 6.85 4.13
N LEU A 252 -28.48 5.96 3.20
CA LEU A 252 -29.32 5.64 2.05
C LEU A 252 -30.65 5.01 2.49
N THR A 253 -30.60 4.06 3.43
CA THR A 253 -31.77 3.33 3.92
C THR A 253 -32.70 4.23 4.73
N HIS A 254 -32.15 5.13 5.55
CA HIS A 254 -32.93 6.08 6.32
C HIS A 254 -33.60 7.12 5.42
N LYS A 255 -32.81 7.77 4.54
CA LYS A 255 -33.27 8.94 3.78
C LYS A 255 -34.11 8.58 2.55
N ILE A 256 -33.74 7.52 1.84
CA ILE A 256 -34.37 7.15 0.56
C ILE A 256 -35.42 6.07 0.75
N LYS A 257 -35.13 5.03 1.53
CA LYS A 257 -36.05 3.90 1.74
C LYS A 257 -36.99 4.07 2.94
N GLN A 258 -36.86 5.17 3.68
CA GLN A 258 -37.66 5.49 4.87
C GLN A 258 -37.72 4.34 5.89
N ASN A 259 -36.66 3.51 5.94
CA ASN A 259 -36.60 2.32 6.79
C ASN A 259 -35.62 2.55 7.94
N SER A 260 -36.09 3.29 8.95
CA SER A 260 -35.29 3.67 10.11
C SER A 260 -34.80 2.49 10.94
N ALA A 261 -35.56 1.39 11.00
CA ALA A 261 -35.15 0.19 11.72
C ALA A 261 -33.91 -0.47 11.09
N LYS A 262 -33.93 -0.66 9.76
CA LYS A 262 -32.78 -1.23 9.04
C LYS A 262 -31.58 -0.28 9.00
N ALA A 263 -31.83 1.03 8.93
CA ALA A 263 -30.77 2.03 9.02
C ALA A 263 -30.07 2.00 10.39
N LYS A 264 -30.83 1.85 11.48
CA LYS A 264 -30.28 1.73 12.84
C LYS A 264 -29.32 0.54 12.96
N MET A 265 -29.67 -0.61 12.38
CA MET A 265 -28.79 -1.79 12.37
C MET A 265 -27.44 -1.50 11.69
N TYR A 266 -27.43 -0.73 10.60
CA TYR A 266 -26.18 -0.35 9.93
C TYR A 266 -25.36 0.61 10.79
N PHE A 267 -25.98 1.60 11.42
CA PHE A 267 -25.26 2.54 12.29
C PHE A 267 -24.72 1.90 13.57
N GLU A 268 -25.46 0.98 14.18
CA GLU A 268 -25.00 0.23 15.36
C GLU A 268 -23.73 -0.57 15.05
N LYS A 269 -23.63 -1.13 13.84
CA LYS A 269 -22.42 -1.85 13.40
C LYS A 269 -21.21 -0.96 13.13
N VAL A 270 -21.37 0.36 13.01
CA VAL A 270 -20.24 1.29 12.83
C VAL A 270 -19.52 1.57 14.15
N VAL A 271 -20.24 1.44 15.28
CA VAL A 271 -19.75 1.84 16.61
C VAL A 271 -19.16 0.65 17.41
N LEU A 272 -19.31 -0.57 16.89
CA LEU A 272 -18.76 -1.81 17.46
C LEU A 272 -17.41 -2.14 16.85
#